data_AF-A0A3N0BTX8-F1
#
_entry.id   AF-A0A3N0BTX8-F1
#
_cell.length_a   1.000
_cell.length_b   1.000
_cell.length_c   1.000
_cell.angle_alpha   90.00
_cell.angle_beta   90.00
_cell.angle_gamma   90.00
#
_symmetry.space_group_name_H-M   'P 1'
#
loop_
_entity.id
_entity.type
_entity.pdbx_description
1 polymer ?
#
loop_
_entity_poly.entity_id
_entity_poly.type
_entity_poly.pdbx_seq_one_letter_code
_entity_poly.pdbx_strand_id
1 'polypeptide(L)' 'MTIEEVNKLEEFFANAEKQATPIYLNQATVINNYEHFLESHFTPLKMDPASRVNQPLIWRLKALKLIVEANA' A
#
# COMPACT_ATOMS: atom_id res chain seq x y z
N MET A 1 2.18 13.35 -0.37
CA MET A 1 0.87 12.99 0.22
C MET A 1 0.79 13.73 1.55
N THR A 2 -0.36 14.17 2.03
CA THR A 2 -0.49 14.70 3.39
C THR A 2 -0.54 13.54 4.39
N ILE A 3 -0.30 13.82 5.68
CA ILE A 3 -0.47 12.78 6.72
C ILE A 3 -1.92 12.29 6.80
N GLU A 4 -2.90 13.17 6.54
CA GLU A 4 -4.31 12.79 6.51
C GLU A 4 -4.62 11.80 5.37
N GLU A 5 -4.04 12.01 4.19
CA GLU A 5 -4.16 11.08 3.07
C GLU A 5 -3.50 9.72 3.36
N VAL A 6 -2.36 9.72 4.07
CA VAL A 6 -1.70 8.47 4.53
C VAL A 6 -2.62 7.70 5.47
N ASN A 7 -3.19 8.37 6.47
CA ASN A 7 -4.06 7.74 7.45
C ASN A 7 -5.33 7.16 6.82
N LYS A 8 -5.97 7.88 5.89
CA LYS A 8 -7.13 7.37 5.14
C LYS A 8 -6.79 6.14 4.31
N LEU A 9 -5.61 6.12 3.70
CA LEU A 9 -5.16 4.98 2.91
C LEU A 9 -4.86 3.76 3.80
N GLU A 10 -4.28 3.97 4.98
CA GLU A 10 -4.06 2.91 5.95
C GLU A 10 -5.37 2.35 6.50
N GLU A 11 -6.32 3.22 6.84
CA GLU A 11 -7.66 2.84 7.29
C GLU A 11 -8.40 2.01 6.23
N PHE A 12 -8.27 2.37 4.95
CA PHE A 12 -8.80 1.55 3.86
C PHE A 12 -8.27 0.11 3.93
N PHE A 13 -6.95 -0.08 4.04
CA PHE A 13 -6.36 -1.42 4.08
C PHE A 13 -6.63 -2.18 5.39
N ALA A 14 -6.91 -1.47 6.48
CA ALA A 14 -7.30 -2.09 7.76
C ALA A 14 -8.71 -2.69 7.70
N ASN A 15 -9.60 -2.13 6.88
CA ASN A 15 -10.99 -2.56 6.73
C ASN A 15 -11.24 -3.43 5.49
N ALA A 16 -10.33 -3.41 4.51
CA ALA A 16 -10.45 -4.23 3.31
C ALA A 16 -10.18 -5.71 3.56
N GLU A 17 -10.79 -6.58 2.76
CA GLU A 17 -10.48 -8.00 2.79
C GLU A 17 -9.02 -8.25 2.40
N LYS A 18 -8.33 -9.07 3.21
CA LYS A 18 -6.96 -9.48 2.93
C LYS A 18 -6.93 -10.27 1.63
N GLN A 19 -6.07 -9.84 0.73
CA GLN A 19 -5.88 -10.49 -0.57
C GLN A 19 -5.05 -11.77 -0.40
N ALA A 20 -5.42 -12.82 -1.13
CA ALA A 20 -4.63 -14.04 -1.20
C ALA A 20 -3.25 -13.73 -1.81
N THR A 21 -2.20 -14.30 -1.21
CA THR A 21 -0.82 -14.19 -1.72
C THR A 21 -0.45 -15.44 -2.52
N PRO A 22 0.41 -15.34 -3.56
CA PRO A 22 1.11 -14.14 -4.01
C PRO A 22 0.25 -13.16 -4.81
N ILE A 23 0.47 -11.86 -4.61
CA ILE A 23 -0.20 -10.79 -5.38
C ILE A 23 0.78 -10.19 -6.37
N TYR A 24 0.44 -10.22 -7.65
CA TYR A 24 1.25 -9.62 -8.70
C TYR A 24 0.83 -8.17 -8.91
N LEU A 25 1.59 -7.23 -8.32
CA LEU A 25 1.37 -5.79 -8.50
C LEU A 25 1.66 -5.34 -9.93
N ASN A 26 2.70 -5.94 -10.53
CA ASN A 26 3.09 -5.79 -11.92
C ASN A 26 4.03 -6.95 -12.29
N GLN A 27 4.56 -6.97 -13.53
CA GLN A 27 5.43 -8.03 -14.03
C GLN A 27 6.73 -8.23 -13.22
N ALA A 28 7.16 -7.22 -12.45
CA ALA A 28 8.40 -7.25 -11.68
C ALA A 28 8.20 -7.22 -10.15
N THR A 29 6.96 -7.06 -9.67
CA THR A 29 6.68 -6.88 -8.23
C THR A 29 5.64 -7.89 -7.78
N VAL A 30 6.06 -8.77 -6.86
CA VAL A 30 5.21 -9.80 -6.25
C VAL A 30 5.17 -9.59 -4.75
N ILE A 31 3.97 -9.48 -4.18
CA ILE A 31 3.74 -9.42 -2.74
C ILE A 31 3.51 -10.84 -2.24
N ASN A 32 4.48 -11.35 -1.48
CA ASN A 32 4.39 -12.68 -0.85
C ASN A 32 3.93 -12.62 0.60
N ASN A 33 4.05 -11.46 1.25
CA ASN A 33 3.57 -11.22 2.61
C ASN A 33 2.84 -9.87 2.63
N TYR A 34 1.51 -9.93 2.71
CA TYR A 34 0.62 -8.77 2.62
C TYR A 34 0.85 -7.79 3.78
N GLU A 35 0.95 -8.30 5.01
CA GLU A 35 1.08 -7.50 6.22
C GLU A 35 2.43 -6.77 6.27
N HIS A 36 3.51 -7.50 6.01
CA HIS A 36 4.85 -6.91 5.96
C HIS A 36 4.98 -5.89 4.82
N PHE A 37 4.31 -6.11 3.69
CA PHE A 37 4.26 -5.14 2.61
C PHE A 37 3.60 -3.84 3.07
N LEU A 38 2.43 -3.90 3.70
CA LEU A 38 1.76 -2.69 4.21
C LEU A 38 2.61 -1.97 5.26
N GLU A 39 3.14 -2.69 6.24
CA GLU A 39 3.97 -2.13 7.31
C GLU A 39 5.20 -1.39 6.75
N SER A 40 5.96 -2.05 5.86
CA SER A 40 7.17 -1.49 5.24
C SER A 40 6.91 -0.27 4.36
N HIS A 41 5.69 -0.12 3.83
CA HIS A 41 5.31 1.04 3.02
C HIS A 41 4.77 2.18 3.88
N PHE A 42 3.94 1.89 4.88
CA PHE A 42 3.35 2.91 5.74
C PHE A 42 4.33 3.50 6.76
N THR A 43 5.29 2.72 7.25
CA THR A 43 6.29 3.21 8.22
C THR A 43 7.02 4.48 7.76
N PRO A 44 7.69 4.51 6.59
CA PRO A 44 8.35 5.73 6.10
C PRO A 44 7.35 6.83 5.70
N LEU A 45 6.13 6.49 5.27
CA LEU A 45 5.10 7.46 4.93
C LEU A 45 4.55 8.20 6.15
N LYS A 46 4.46 7.54 7.30
CA LYS A 46 4.07 8.19 8.56
C LYS A 46 5.16 9.09 9.12
N MET A 47 6.43 8.75 8.88
CA MET A 47 7.57 9.54 9.34
C MET A 47 7.75 10.82 8.51
N ASP A 48 7.69 10.73 7.18
CA ASP A 48 7.81 11.88 6.28
C ASP A 48 6.89 11.74 5.05
N PRO A 49 5.59 12.08 5.16
CA PRO A 49 4.60 11.88 4.09
C PRO A 49 4.82 12.76 2.85
N ALA A 50 5.56 13.86 3.02
CA ALA A 50 5.86 14.82 1.96
C ALA A 50 7.13 14.45 1.18
N SER A 51 7.92 13.49 1.67
CA SER A 51 9.17 13.09 1.05
C SER A 51 9.00 12.60 -0.38
N ARG A 52 9.80 13.15 -1.30
CA ARG A 52 9.81 12.68 -2.71
C ARG A 52 10.37 11.27 -2.84
N VAL A 53 11.19 10.82 -1.88
CA VAL A 53 11.74 9.46 -1.89
C VAL A 53 10.65 8.38 -1.71
N ASN A 54 9.50 8.77 -1.14
CA ASN A 54 8.38 7.87 -0.89
C ASN A 54 7.47 7.64 -2.11
N GLN A 55 7.71 8.32 -3.25
CA GLN A 55 6.86 8.18 -4.45
C GLN A 55 6.68 6.73 -4.93
N PRO A 56 7.72 5.87 -4.96
CA PRO A 56 7.54 4.47 -5.33
C PRO A 56 6.63 3.72 -4.35
N LEU A 57 6.68 4.04 -3.06
CA LEU A 57 5.85 3.39 -2.04
C LEU A 57 4.37 3.76 -2.24
N ILE A 58 4.11 5.05 -2.49
CA ILE A 58 2.76 5.56 -2.78
C ILE A 58 2.19 4.88 -4.03
N TRP A 59 2.99 4.76 -5.09
CA TRP A 59 2.56 4.11 -6.32
C TRP A 59 2.14 2.65 -6.07
N ARG A 60 2.95 1.88 -5.33
CA ARG A 60 2.66 0.48 -5.06
C ARG A 60 1.43 0.29 -4.15
N LEU A 61 1.25 1.14 -3.15
CA LEU A 61 0.03 1.13 -2.32
C LEU A 61 -1.21 1.45 -3.16
N LYS A 62 -1.16 2.45 -4.05
CA LYS A 62 -2.29 2.77 -4.94
C LYS A 62 -2.60 1.63 -5.90
N ALA A 63 -1.57 0.98 -6.47
CA ALA A 63 -1.76 -0.19 -7.32
C ALA A 63 -2.36 -1.38 -6.57
N LEU A 64 -1.93 -1.63 -5.32
CA LEU A 64 -2.52 -2.67 -4.48
C LEU A 64 -3.99 -2.36 -4.16
N LYS A 65 -4.30 -1.11 -3.84
CA LYS A 65 -5.68 -0.66 -3.60
C LYS A 65 -6.59 -0.96 -4.79
N LEU A 66 -6.14 -0.71 -6.02
CA LEU A 66 -6.92 -1.04 -7.22
C LEU A 66 -7.20 -2.54 -7.35
N ILE A 67 -6.24 -3.40 -7.00
CA ILE A 67 -6.42 -4.85 -7.00
C ILE A 67 -7.45 -5.26 -5.95
N VAL A 68 -7.34 -4.72 -4.73
CA VAL A 68 -8.29 -4.97 -3.64
C VAL A 68 -9.70 -4.58 -4.06
N GLU A 69 -9.87 -3.38 -4.62
CA GLU A 69 -11.18 -2.88 -5.08
C GLU A 69 -11.75 -3.70 -6.24
N ALA A 70 -10.91 -4.27 -7.11
CA ALA A 70 -11.35 -5.11 -8.22
C ALA A 70 -11.81 -6.52 -7.78
N ASN A 71 -11.39 -6.96 -6.60
CA ASN A 71 -11.70 -8.28 -6.05
C ASN A 71 -12.78 -8.26 -4.95
N ALA A 72 -13.29 -7.08 -4.61
CA ALA A 72 -14.32 -6.86 -3.58
C ALA A 72 -15.74 -7.06 -4.11
#